data_AF-A0A2A3XB59-F1
#
_entry.id   AF-A0A2A3XB59-F1
#
_cell.length_a   1.000
_cell.length_b   1.000
_cell.length_c   1.000
_cell.angle_alpha   90.00
_cell.angle_beta   90.00
_cell.angle_gamma   90.00
#
_symmetry.space_group_name_H-M   'P 1'
#
loop_
_entity.id
_entity.type
_entity.pdbx_description
1 polymer ?
#
loop_
_entity_poly.entity_id
_entity_poly.type
_entity_poly.pdbx_seq_one_letter_code
_entity_poly.pdbx_strand_id
1 'polypeptide(L)'
;MSDQWDLTSAEERHLAAGEYVLGVLDSDQKARFEALLAVSHDVRNDVDNWREHLQLFNERLDPKTPPKEIWQRITHATGTRTTPWWQRLGAWQAMAASFGAIAVALGLLWQQAALTMIPSGEAVFVVQDESQTPGWIISATADGELLVQTVQPTQLGREQTGELWLIADGTPVSLGLLPDQGSQRLQPSAQLRELLFTADLAVSIEPHGGAPAGQPTGPIIDHGRLTPVRGSTISL
;
A
#
# COMPACT_ATOMS: atom_id res chain seq x y z
N MET A 1 -65.23 26.85 -36.22
CA MET A 1 -65.25 28.22 -36.79
C MET A 1 -63.83 28.73 -36.62
N SER A 2 -63.11 28.80 -37.73
CA SER A 2 -61.72 29.23 -37.79
C SER A 2 -61.66 30.75 -37.67
N ASP A 3 -61.71 31.25 -36.44
CA ASP A 3 -61.27 32.63 -36.19
C ASP A 3 -59.75 32.64 -36.30
N GLN A 4 -59.29 33.34 -37.32
CA GLN A 4 -57.88 33.55 -37.55
C GLN A 4 -57.39 34.59 -36.55
N TRP A 5 -56.59 34.17 -35.57
CA TRP A 5 -55.99 35.06 -34.57
C TRP A 5 -55.31 36.26 -35.24
N ASP A 6 -55.74 37.47 -34.89
CA ASP A 6 -55.04 38.71 -35.19
C ASP A 6 -53.88 38.88 -34.20
N LEU A 7 -52.72 38.34 -34.58
CA LEU A 7 -51.49 38.44 -33.80
C LEU A 7 -50.92 39.87 -33.75
N THR A 8 -51.55 40.87 -34.36
CA THR A 8 -51.18 42.27 -34.19
C THR A 8 -51.83 42.89 -32.94
N SER A 9 -52.98 42.36 -32.51
CA SER A 9 -53.67 42.73 -31.28
C SER A 9 -53.00 42.11 -30.05
N ALA A 10 -52.78 42.92 -29.00
CA ALA A 10 -52.18 42.43 -27.76
C ALA A 10 -53.08 41.41 -27.03
N GLU A 11 -54.39 41.63 -27.04
CA GLU A 11 -55.37 40.77 -26.37
C GLU A 11 -55.50 39.41 -27.06
N GLU A 12 -55.58 39.41 -28.39
CA GLU A 12 -55.66 38.19 -29.18
C GLU A 12 -54.35 37.39 -29.14
N ARG A 13 -53.19 38.06 -29.13
CA ARG A 13 -51.89 37.39 -28.88
C ARG A 13 -51.85 36.69 -27.54
N HIS A 14 -52.34 37.34 -26.48
CA HIS A 14 -52.34 36.79 -25.14
C HIS A 14 -53.23 35.53 -25.03
N LEU A 15 -54.39 35.53 -25.70
CA LEU A 15 -55.26 34.35 -25.80
C LEU A 15 -54.64 33.23 -26.65
N ALA A 16 -54.06 33.58 -27.81
CA ALA A 16 -53.36 32.62 -28.66
C ALA A 16 -52.16 31.95 -27.95
N ALA A 17 -51.49 32.66 -27.02
CA ALA A 17 -50.44 32.08 -26.18
C ALA A 17 -50.98 30.98 -25.26
N GLY A 18 -52.18 31.16 -24.69
CA GLY A 18 -52.84 30.12 -23.89
C GLY A 18 -53.18 28.88 -24.71
N GLU A 19 -53.74 29.08 -25.92
CA GLU A 19 -54.02 27.98 -26.85
C GLU A 19 -52.75 27.26 -27.32
N TYR A 20 -51.67 28.01 -27.54
CA TYR A 20 -50.37 27.44 -27.88
C TYR A 20 -49.84 26.54 -26.76
N VAL A 21 -49.90 27.00 -25.49
CA VAL A 21 -49.43 26.21 -24.34
C VAL A 21 -50.28 24.97 -24.11
N LEU A 22 -51.60 25.06 -24.33
CA LEU A 22 -52.52 23.91 -24.27
C LEU A 22 -52.35 22.95 -25.46
N GLY A 23 -51.65 23.37 -26.52
CA GLY A 23 -51.43 22.57 -27.72
C GLY A 23 -52.68 22.37 -28.58
N VAL A 24 -53.62 23.31 -28.55
CA VAL A 24 -54.90 23.23 -29.29
C VAL A 24 -54.90 23.95 -30.64
N LEU A 25 -53.85 24.71 -30.94
CA LEU A 25 -53.68 25.37 -32.24
C LEU A 25 -53.51 24.36 -33.37
N ASP A 26 -54.10 24.65 -34.53
CA ASP A 26 -53.83 23.89 -35.75
C ASP A 26 -52.39 24.12 -36.27
N SER A 27 -51.97 23.34 -37.27
CA SER A 27 -50.60 23.40 -37.79
C SER A 27 -50.21 24.78 -38.32
N ASP A 28 -51.13 25.49 -38.97
CA ASP A 28 -50.86 26.77 -39.63
C ASP A 28 -50.84 27.90 -38.60
N GLN A 29 -51.79 27.90 -37.67
CA GLN A 29 -51.83 28.80 -36.52
C GLN A 29 -50.57 28.65 -35.67
N LYS A 30 -50.18 27.40 -35.35
CA LYS A 30 -48.98 27.10 -34.58
C LYS A 30 -47.72 27.63 -35.28
N ALA A 31 -47.56 27.37 -36.58
CA ALA A 31 -46.39 27.85 -37.32
C ALA A 31 -46.28 29.38 -37.33
N ARG A 32 -47.40 30.09 -37.49
CA ARG A 32 -47.44 31.56 -37.44
C ARG A 32 -47.13 32.10 -36.05
N PHE A 33 -47.69 31.48 -35.01
CA PHE A 33 -47.42 31.85 -33.63
C PHE A 33 -45.95 31.60 -33.25
N GLU A 34 -45.37 30.47 -33.67
CA GLU A 34 -43.96 30.14 -33.43
C GLU A 34 -43.00 31.11 -34.14
N ALA A 35 -43.34 31.56 -35.36
CA ALA A 35 -42.59 32.60 -36.05
C ALA A 35 -42.57 33.91 -35.25
N LEU A 36 -43.70 34.30 -34.65
CA LEU A 36 -43.78 35.47 -33.79
C LEU A 36 -43.06 35.28 -32.45
N LEU A 37 -43.19 34.10 -31.83
CA LEU A 37 -42.53 33.72 -30.58
C LEU A 37 -41.00 33.78 -30.69
N ALA A 38 -40.45 33.46 -31.87
CA ALA A 38 -39.02 33.56 -32.13
C ALA A 38 -38.47 34.99 -32.00
N VAL A 39 -39.28 36.01 -32.30
CA VAL A 39 -38.83 37.41 -32.38
C VAL A 39 -39.39 38.31 -31.28
N SER A 40 -40.57 38.02 -30.73
CA SER A 40 -41.25 38.87 -29.74
C SER A 40 -40.96 38.45 -28.30
N HIS A 41 -40.50 39.39 -27.47
CA HIS A 41 -40.31 39.15 -26.04
C HIS A 41 -41.63 39.07 -25.28
N ASP A 42 -42.60 39.93 -25.62
CA ASP A 42 -43.90 39.95 -24.94
C ASP A 42 -44.65 38.62 -25.10
N VAL A 43 -44.59 38.03 -26.31
CA VAL A 43 -45.22 36.72 -26.57
C VAL A 43 -44.51 35.60 -25.82
N ARG A 44 -43.19 35.67 -25.62
CA ARG A 44 -42.47 34.73 -24.75
C ARG A 44 -42.95 34.84 -23.31
N ASN A 45 -43.11 36.07 -22.80
CA ASN A 45 -43.62 36.31 -21.45
C ASN A 45 -45.06 35.80 -21.29
N ASP A 46 -45.93 36.02 -22.27
CA ASP A 46 -47.30 35.49 -22.27
C ASP A 46 -47.32 33.96 -22.21
N VAL A 47 -46.48 33.29 -23.02
CA VAL A 47 -46.35 31.82 -23.01
C VAL A 47 -45.85 31.32 -21.66
N ASP A 48 -44.85 31.97 -21.07
CA ASP A 48 -44.31 31.55 -19.78
C ASP A 48 -45.32 31.78 -18.64
N ASN A 49 -46.05 32.91 -18.65
CA ASN A 49 -47.15 33.16 -17.72
C ASN A 49 -48.25 32.09 -17.82
N TRP A 50 -48.63 31.67 -19.03
CA TRP A 50 -49.60 30.59 -19.21
C TRP A 50 -49.09 29.24 -18.73
N ARG A 51 -47.80 28.93 -18.95
CA ARG A 51 -47.17 27.71 -18.44
C ARG A 51 -47.20 27.66 -16.91
N GLU A 52 -46.84 28.75 -16.25
CA GLU A 52 -46.87 28.84 -14.77
C GLU A 52 -48.29 28.64 -14.23
N HIS A 53 -49.27 29.34 -14.82
CA HIS A 53 -50.67 29.18 -14.41
C HIS A 53 -51.18 27.74 -14.58
N LEU A 54 -50.85 27.09 -15.70
CA LEU A 54 -51.28 25.71 -15.97
C LEU A 54 -50.50 24.67 -15.15
N GLN A 55 -49.26 24.97 -14.76
CA GLN A 55 -48.45 24.09 -13.93
C GLN A 55 -49.10 23.84 -12.55
N LEU A 56 -49.81 24.82 -12.00
CA LEU A 56 -50.57 24.66 -10.75
C LEU A 56 -51.61 23.54 -10.82
N PHE A 57 -52.15 23.24 -12.00
CA PHE A 57 -53.07 22.11 -12.16
C PHE A 57 -52.34 20.77 -12.10
N ASN A 58 -51.09 20.70 -12.57
CA ASN A 58 -50.29 19.47 -12.52
C ASN A 58 -49.94 19.07 -11.08
N GLU A 59 -49.82 20.03 -10.16
CA GLU A 59 -49.58 19.76 -8.73
C GLU A 59 -50.73 19.01 -8.04
N ARG A 60 -51.93 19.06 -8.61
CA ARG A 60 -53.12 18.37 -8.09
C ARG A 60 -53.32 16.98 -8.68
N LEU A 61 -52.48 16.56 -9.63
CA LEU A 61 -52.57 15.24 -10.25
C LEU A 61 -51.79 14.21 -9.44
N ASP A 62 -52.35 13.02 -9.30
CA ASP A 62 -51.64 11.90 -8.67
C ASP A 62 -50.44 11.47 -9.53
N PRO A 63 -49.21 11.44 -8.97
CA PRO A 63 -48.03 10.98 -9.69
C PRO A 63 -48.20 9.53 -10.15
N LYS A 64 -47.99 9.28 -11.45
CA LYS A 64 -47.95 7.92 -12.02
C LYS A 64 -46.52 7.56 -12.39
N THR A 65 -45.99 6.51 -11.76
CA THR A 65 -44.65 6.01 -12.06
C THR A 65 -44.61 5.39 -13.45
N PRO A 66 -43.78 5.90 -14.38
CA PRO A 66 -43.63 5.29 -15.69
C PRO A 66 -42.88 3.94 -15.60
N PRO A 67 -43.04 3.04 -16.58
CA PRO A 67 -42.23 1.82 -16.69
C PRO A 67 -40.73 2.15 -16.78
N LYS A 68 -39.87 1.31 -16.18
CA LYS A 68 -38.42 1.55 -16.10
C LYS A 68 -37.75 1.62 -17.48
N GLU A 69 -38.33 0.94 -18.46
CA GLU A 69 -37.87 0.87 -19.85
C GLU A 69 -37.95 2.24 -20.54
N ILE A 70 -38.89 3.10 -20.14
CA ILE A 70 -39.05 4.43 -20.73
C ILE A 70 -37.82 5.29 -20.43
N TRP A 71 -37.29 5.23 -19.21
CA TRP A 71 -36.09 5.98 -18.85
C TRP A 71 -34.85 5.50 -19.62
N GLN A 72 -34.72 4.18 -19.83
CA GLN A 72 -33.66 3.60 -20.66
C GLN A 72 -33.76 4.06 -22.11
N ARG A 73 -34.98 4.08 -22.69
CA ARG A 73 -35.19 4.58 -24.06
C ARG A 73 -34.85 6.06 -24.20
N ILE A 74 -35.23 6.89 -23.21
CA ILE A 74 -34.90 8.33 -23.19
C ILE A 74 -33.40 8.53 -23.12
N THR A 75 -32.70 7.84 -22.20
CA THR A 75 -31.24 7.98 -22.05
C THR A 75 -30.49 7.55 -23.31
N HIS A 76 -30.93 6.47 -23.97
CA HIS A 76 -30.38 6.05 -25.26
C HIS A 76 -30.68 7.05 -26.39
N ALA A 77 -31.89 7.58 -26.49
CA ALA A 77 -32.27 8.52 -27.56
C ALA A 77 -31.64 9.91 -27.40
N THR A 78 -31.44 10.36 -26.16
CA THR A 78 -30.86 11.68 -25.84
C THR A 78 -29.33 11.64 -25.72
N GLY A 79 -28.73 10.46 -25.75
CA GLY A 79 -27.28 10.29 -25.64
C GLY A 79 -26.71 10.81 -24.31
N THR A 80 -27.52 10.83 -23.25
CA THR A 80 -27.04 11.22 -21.91
C THR A 80 -25.96 10.24 -21.50
N ARG A 81 -24.69 10.67 -21.66
CA ARG A 81 -23.51 9.86 -21.34
C ARG A 81 -23.52 9.60 -19.84
N THR A 82 -23.80 8.37 -19.47
CA THR A 82 -23.42 7.88 -18.14
C THR A 82 -21.89 7.95 -18.07
N THR A 83 -21.36 8.78 -17.16
CA THR A 83 -19.91 8.84 -16.95
C THR A 83 -19.42 7.47 -16.49
N PRO A 84 -18.49 6.84 -17.22
CA PRO A 84 -17.93 5.56 -16.83
C PRO A 84 -17.29 5.63 -15.45
N TRP A 85 -17.31 4.51 -14.73
CA TRP A 85 -16.82 4.46 -13.34
C TRP A 85 -15.33 4.84 -13.22
N TRP A 86 -14.50 4.56 -14.24
CA TRP A 86 -13.09 4.95 -14.29
C TRP A 86 -12.86 6.46 -14.52
N GLN A 87 -13.88 7.22 -14.94
CA GLN A 87 -13.82 8.68 -15.02
C GLN A 87 -14.25 9.35 -13.71
N ARG A 88 -14.70 8.58 -12.71
CA ARG A 88 -15.11 9.12 -11.42
C ARG A 88 -13.87 9.33 -10.55
N LEU A 89 -13.70 10.55 -10.03
CA LEU A 89 -12.58 10.91 -9.15
C LEU A 89 -12.46 9.98 -7.93
N GLY A 90 -13.60 9.54 -7.38
CA GLY A 90 -13.62 8.59 -6.26
C GLY A 90 -13.02 7.21 -6.59
N ALA A 91 -13.10 6.76 -7.85
CA ALA A 91 -12.48 5.49 -8.26
C ALA A 91 -10.94 5.60 -8.24
N TRP A 92 -10.41 6.72 -8.73
CA TRP A 92 -8.97 7.02 -8.67
C TRP A 92 -8.46 7.20 -7.24
N GLN A 93 -9.25 7.85 -6.38
CA GLN A 93 -8.92 8.00 -4.96
C GLN A 93 -8.85 6.65 -4.24
N ALA A 94 -9.81 5.76 -4.49
CA ALA A 94 -9.80 4.42 -3.92
C ALA A 94 -8.60 3.59 -4.40
N MET A 95 -8.29 3.64 -5.71
CA MET A 95 -7.13 2.96 -6.26
C MET A 95 -5.81 3.46 -5.66
N ALA A 96 -5.65 4.78 -5.53
CA ALA A 96 -4.45 5.38 -4.94
C ALA A 96 -4.29 4.98 -3.46
N ALA A 97 -5.38 4.97 -2.68
CA ALA A 97 -5.35 4.53 -1.29
C ALA A 97 -4.95 3.05 -1.15
N SER A 98 -5.49 2.18 -2.01
CA SER A 98 -5.13 0.75 -2.02
C SER A 98 -3.66 0.53 -2.37
N PHE A 99 -3.13 1.21 -3.39
CA PHE A 99 -1.71 1.14 -3.74
C PHE A 99 -0.81 1.65 -2.61
N GLY A 100 -1.20 2.73 -1.94
CA GLY A 100 -0.48 3.25 -0.77
C GLY A 100 -0.40 2.23 0.37
N ALA A 101 -1.51 1.57 0.71
CA ALA A 101 -1.55 0.54 1.73
C ALA A 101 -0.67 -0.67 1.37
N ILE A 102 -0.72 -1.13 0.11
CA ILE A 102 0.11 -2.22 -0.39
C ILE A 102 1.60 -1.85 -0.32
N ALA A 103 1.97 -0.64 -0.73
CA ALA A 103 3.37 -0.19 -0.68
C ALA A 103 3.91 -0.15 0.75
N VAL A 104 3.11 0.33 1.71
CA VAL A 104 3.48 0.31 3.14
C VAL A 104 3.63 -1.14 3.64
N ALA A 105 2.68 -2.02 3.31
CA ALA A 105 2.75 -3.43 3.72
C ALA A 105 3.98 -4.13 3.13
N LEU A 106 4.28 -3.91 1.84
CA LEU A 106 5.48 -4.44 1.19
C LEU A 106 6.77 -3.86 1.78
N GLY A 107 6.79 -2.56 2.12
CA GLY A 107 7.91 -1.92 2.80
C GLY A 107 8.19 -2.56 4.17
N LEU A 108 7.14 -2.78 4.97
CA LEU A 108 7.25 -3.46 6.27
C LEU A 108 7.70 -4.92 6.12
N LEU A 109 7.23 -5.64 5.09
CA LEU A 109 7.67 -7.00 4.82
C LEU A 109 9.13 -7.04 4.37
N TRP A 110 9.56 -6.12 3.52
CA TRP A 110 10.94 -6.02 3.04
C TRP A 110 11.91 -5.69 4.17
N GLN A 111 11.54 -4.78 5.07
CA GLN A 111 12.33 -4.46 6.26
C GLN A 111 12.52 -5.68 7.17
N GLN A 112 11.49 -6.52 7.34
CA GLN A 112 11.60 -7.78 8.08
C GLN A 112 12.51 -8.79 7.37
N ALA A 113 12.40 -8.91 6.05
CA ALA A 113 13.24 -9.83 5.27
C ALA A 113 14.73 -9.44 5.31
N ALA A 114 15.05 -8.14 5.28
CA ALA A 114 16.43 -7.66 5.39
C ALA A 114 17.08 -8.00 6.75
N LEU A 115 16.29 -8.05 7.82
CA LEU A 115 16.79 -8.45 9.14
C LEU A 115 17.12 -9.95 9.21
N THR A 116 16.45 -10.79 8.43
CA THR A 116 16.59 -12.26 8.45
C THR A 116 17.58 -12.81 7.44
N MET A 117 18.03 -12.03 6.45
CA MET A 117 19.08 -12.50 5.53
C MET A 117 20.37 -12.75 6.32
N ILE A 118 20.74 -14.02 6.39
CA ILE A 118 22.05 -14.49 6.84
C ILE A 118 23.03 -14.09 5.73
N PRO A 119 23.91 -13.09 5.94
CA PRO A 119 24.94 -12.83 4.95
C PRO A 119 25.75 -14.11 4.78
N SER A 120 26.00 -14.51 3.53
CA SER A 120 26.87 -15.63 3.20
C SER A 120 28.24 -15.34 3.80
N GLY A 121 28.56 -16.00 4.91
CA GLY A 121 29.86 -15.85 5.56
C GLY A 121 30.96 -16.32 4.62
N GLU A 122 31.99 -15.49 4.44
CA GLU A 122 33.17 -15.85 3.67
C GLU A 122 34.07 -16.80 4.46
N ALA A 123 33.97 -16.81 5.79
CA ALA A 123 34.68 -17.75 6.64
C ALA A 123 33.81 -18.24 7.78
N VAL A 124 34.02 -19.48 8.22
CA VAL A 124 33.22 -20.15 9.25
C VAL A 124 34.13 -20.77 10.31
N PHE A 125 33.73 -20.66 11.57
CA PHE A 125 34.26 -21.41 12.70
C PHE A 125 33.11 -22.17 13.37
N VAL A 126 33.24 -23.49 13.48
CA VAL A 126 32.22 -24.36 14.08
C VAL A 126 32.69 -24.70 15.49
N VAL A 127 31.94 -24.24 16.49
CA VAL A 127 32.22 -24.47 17.90
C VAL A 127 31.68 -25.84 18.28
N GLN A 128 32.57 -26.75 18.65
CA GLN A 128 32.22 -28.10 19.08
C GLN A 128 32.45 -28.26 20.57
N ASP A 129 31.61 -29.07 21.21
CA ASP A 129 31.84 -29.48 22.61
C ASP A 129 32.86 -30.62 22.72
N GLU A 130 33.18 -31.04 23.95
CA GLU A 130 34.10 -32.17 24.20
C GLU A 130 33.66 -33.48 23.50
N SER A 131 32.37 -33.60 23.15
CA SER A 131 31.78 -34.75 22.47
C SER A 131 31.81 -34.62 20.94
N GLN A 132 32.48 -33.59 20.41
CA GLN A 132 32.50 -33.21 18.98
C GLN A 132 31.11 -32.91 18.40
N THR A 133 30.18 -32.45 19.24
CA THR A 133 28.85 -32.03 18.80
C THR A 133 28.86 -30.52 18.56
N PRO A 134 28.41 -30.04 17.38
CA PRO A 134 28.41 -28.62 17.08
C PRO A 134 27.37 -27.86 17.90
N GLY A 135 27.84 -26.96 18.77
CA GLY A 135 26.99 -26.09 19.58
C GLY A 135 26.60 -24.81 18.86
N TRP A 136 27.57 -24.15 18.22
CA TRP A 136 27.38 -22.92 17.47
C TRP A 136 28.16 -22.92 16.16
N ILE A 137 27.63 -22.21 15.18
CA ILE A 137 28.33 -21.89 13.93
C ILE A 137 28.52 -20.38 13.88
N ILE A 138 29.77 -19.95 13.78
CA ILE A 138 30.16 -18.54 13.68
C ILE A 138 30.58 -18.28 12.25
N SER A 139 29.85 -17.42 11.56
CA SER A 139 30.14 -17.00 10.19
C SER A 139 30.61 -15.55 10.17
N ALA A 140 31.71 -15.27 9.48
CA ALA A 140 32.22 -13.92 9.31
C ALA A 140 31.95 -13.43 7.88
N THR A 141 31.43 -12.21 7.75
CA THR A 141 31.32 -11.52 6.45
C THR A 141 32.66 -10.91 6.06
N ALA A 142 32.85 -10.58 4.77
CA ALA A 142 34.04 -9.86 4.28
C ALA A 142 34.30 -8.57 5.07
N ASP A 143 33.23 -7.89 5.48
CA ASP A 143 33.28 -6.62 6.22
C ASP A 143 33.57 -6.80 7.72
N GLY A 144 33.76 -8.05 8.18
CA GLY A 144 34.09 -8.40 9.56
C GLY A 144 32.90 -8.42 10.52
N GLU A 145 31.66 -8.50 10.01
CA GLU A 145 30.49 -8.79 10.85
C GLU A 145 30.44 -10.28 11.17
N LEU A 146 30.10 -10.61 12.41
CA LEU A 146 29.96 -11.99 12.86
C LEU A 146 28.49 -12.34 13.01
N LEU A 147 28.08 -13.44 12.38
CA LEU A 147 26.79 -14.07 12.60
C LEU A 147 26.99 -15.36 13.37
N VAL A 148 26.41 -15.43 14.56
CA VAL A 148 26.41 -16.63 15.40
C VAL A 148 25.07 -17.32 15.25
N GLN A 149 25.09 -18.59 14.87
CA GLN A 149 23.91 -19.45 14.80
C GLN A 149 24.00 -20.57 15.82
N THR A 150 22.97 -20.70 16.64
CA THR A 150 22.84 -21.80 17.59
C THR A 150 22.38 -23.05 16.87
N VAL A 151 23.10 -24.16 17.04
CA VAL A 151 22.74 -25.47 16.48
C VAL A 151 22.13 -26.33 17.59
N GLN A 152 22.98 -26.90 18.44
CA GLN A 152 22.60 -27.68 19.62
C GLN A 152 23.70 -27.52 20.68
N PRO A 153 23.80 -26.35 21.34
CA PRO A 153 24.78 -26.17 22.40
C PRO A 153 24.49 -27.18 23.50
N THR A 154 25.55 -27.83 24.01
CA THR A 154 25.50 -28.63 25.23
C THR A 154 24.74 -27.83 26.28
N GLN A 155 23.79 -28.45 27.00
CA GLN A 155 22.93 -27.73 27.94
C GLN A 155 23.76 -26.92 28.93
N LEU A 156 23.89 -25.61 28.67
CA LEU A 156 24.43 -24.66 29.61
C LEU A 156 23.45 -24.59 30.78
N GLY A 157 23.96 -24.57 32.01
CA GLY A 157 23.12 -24.32 33.17
C GLY A 157 22.37 -23.00 32.99
N ARG A 158 21.20 -22.83 33.63
CA ARG A 158 20.39 -21.58 33.52
C ARG A 158 21.16 -20.29 33.86
N GLU A 159 22.29 -20.42 34.55
CA GLU A 159 23.18 -19.33 34.98
C GLU A 159 24.50 -19.28 34.18
N GLN A 160 24.57 -19.91 33.01
CA GLN A 160 25.78 -19.97 32.17
C GLN A 160 25.49 -19.45 30.76
N THR A 161 26.50 -18.83 30.14
CA THR A 161 26.43 -18.35 28.76
C THR A 161 27.75 -18.63 28.05
N GLY A 162 27.70 -18.85 26.74
CA GLY A 162 28.92 -18.94 25.95
C GLY A 162 29.43 -17.53 25.64
N GLU A 163 30.74 -17.33 25.68
CA GLU A 163 31.36 -16.07 25.26
C GLU A 163 32.42 -16.33 24.19
N LEU A 164 32.39 -15.53 23.12
CA LEU A 164 33.34 -15.60 22.02
C LEU A 164 34.48 -14.61 22.25
N TRP A 165 35.70 -15.11 22.09
CA TRP A 165 36.93 -14.36 22.28
C TRP A 165 37.77 -14.37 21.00
N LEU A 166 38.42 -13.23 20.74
CA LEU A 166 39.51 -13.10 19.78
C LEU A 166 40.82 -13.01 20.55
N ILE A 167 41.79 -13.87 20.21
CA ILE A 167 43.10 -13.90 20.84
C ILE A 167 44.05 -12.97 20.09
N ALA A 168 44.14 -11.71 20.53
CA ALA A 168 45.03 -10.71 19.96
C ALA A 168 46.39 -10.74 20.68
N ASP A 169 47.45 -11.17 20.00
CA ASP A 169 48.81 -11.25 20.54
C ASP A 169 48.88 -12.00 21.90
N GLY A 170 48.09 -13.08 22.02
CA GLY A 170 47.99 -13.89 23.24
C GLY A 170 47.05 -13.35 24.31
N THR A 171 46.43 -12.18 24.10
CA THR A 171 45.45 -11.58 25.01
C THR A 171 44.02 -11.81 24.50
N PRO A 172 43.12 -12.44 25.28
CA PRO A 172 41.74 -12.63 24.88
C PRO A 172 40.96 -11.32 24.94
N VAL A 173 40.28 -10.97 23.84
CA VAL A 173 39.39 -9.82 23.73
C VAL A 173 37.99 -10.31 23.40
N SER A 174 37.00 -9.96 24.22
CA SER A 174 35.61 -10.39 24.02
C SER A 174 35.03 -9.82 22.72
N LEU A 175 34.43 -10.69 21.92
CA LEU A 175 33.65 -10.35 20.73
C LEU A 175 32.14 -10.34 21.02
N GLY A 176 31.72 -10.95 22.14
CA GLY A 176 30.35 -10.94 22.63
C GLY A 176 29.83 -12.30 23.06
N LEU A 177 28.62 -12.27 23.63
CA LEU A 177 27.93 -13.46 24.14
C LEU A 177 27.27 -14.25 23.02
N LEU A 178 27.29 -15.57 23.15
CA LEU A 178 26.66 -16.51 22.23
C LEU A 178 25.19 -16.73 22.62
N PRO A 179 24.26 -16.70 21.65
CA PRO A 179 22.84 -16.91 21.93
C PRO A 179 22.55 -18.36 22.33
N ASP A 180 21.60 -18.52 23.25
CA ASP A 180 21.10 -19.83 23.70
C ASP A 180 20.17 -20.49 22.65
N GLN A 181 19.51 -19.69 21.81
CA GLN A 181 18.67 -20.11 20.69
C GLN A 181 18.71 -19.11 19.52
N GLY A 182 18.44 -19.58 18.31
CA GLY A 182 18.30 -18.72 17.13
C GLY A 182 19.63 -18.22 16.58
N SER A 183 19.69 -16.94 16.19
CA SER A 183 20.89 -16.33 15.61
C SER A 183 21.08 -14.90 16.11
N GLN A 184 22.33 -14.50 16.32
CA GLN A 184 22.71 -13.17 16.78
C GLN A 184 23.83 -12.59 15.90
N ARG A 185 23.72 -11.30 15.56
CA ARG A 185 24.80 -10.56 14.91
C ARG A 185 25.66 -9.90 15.99
N LEU A 186 26.97 -10.11 15.91
CA LEU A 186 27.98 -9.41 16.69
C LEU A 186 28.73 -8.46 15.75
N GLN A 187 28.95 -7.23 16.19
CA GLN A 187 29.64 -6.19 15.43
C GLN A 187 30.94 -5.80 16.16
N PRO A 188 32.06 -6.49 15.88
CA PRO A 188 33.36 -6.12 16.45
C PRO A 188 33.78 -4.70 16.03
N SER A 189 34.58 -4.05 16.87
CA SER A 189 35.17 -2.76 16.54
C SER A 189 36.04 -2.85 15.29
N ALA A 190 36.27 -1.71 14.61
CA ALA A 190 37.09 -1.68 13.39
C ALA A 190 38.47 -2.31 13.57
N GLN A 191 39.10 -2.12 14.74
CA GLN A 191 40.41 -2.68 15.06
C GLN A 191 40.37 -4.21 15.18
N LEU A 192 39.32 -4.77 15.77
CA LEU A 192 39.19 -6.23 15.93
C LEU A 192 38.85 -6.93 14.61
N ARG A 193 38.13 -6.24 13.71
CA ARG A 193 37.79 -6.77 12.38
C ARG A 193 39.02 -7.03 11.52
N GLU A 194 40.06 -6.20 11.62
CA GLU A 194 41.33 -6.41 10.91
C GLU A 194 42.06 -7.67 11.38
N LEU A 195 41.96 -8.00 12.67
CA LEU A 195 42.60 -9.17 13.27
C LEU A 195 41.79 -10.46 13.11
N LEU A 196 40.48 -10.35 12.85
CA LEU A 196 39.51 -11.44 12.88
C LEU A 196 39.89 -12.64 11.99
N PHE A 197 40.46 -12.38 10.82
CA PHE A 197 40.83 -13.42 9.85
C PHE A 197 42.23 -14.02 10.08
N THR A 198 43.02 -13.43 10.97
CA THR A 198 44.39 -13.86 11.27
C THR A 198 44.57 -14.41 12.67
N ALA A 199 43.76 -13.93 13.62
CA ALA A 199 43.81 -14.30 15.02
C ALA A 199 43.08 -15.62 15.29
N ASP A 200 43.46 -16.27 16.39
CA ASP A 200 42.71 -17.41 16.91
C ASP A 200 41.44 -16.92 17.63
N LEU A 201 40.39 -17.71 17.52
CA LEU A 201 39.14 -17.57 18.25
C LEU A 201 39.08 -18.63 19.34
N ALA A 202 38.45 -18.29 20.46
CA ALA A 202 38.16 -19.23 21.54
C ALA A 202 36.74 -19.01 22.06
N VAL A 203 36.12 -20.08 22.55
CA VAL A 203 34.82 -20.01 23.22
C VAL A 203 34.94 -20.56 24.62
N SER A 204 34.48 -19.79 25.60
CA SER A 204 34.42 -20.22 27.00
C SER A 204 32.97 -20.23 27.52
N ILE A 205 32.74 -20.99 28.58
CA ILE A 205 31.46 -20.99 29.32
C ILE A 205 31.58 -20.07 30.53
N GLU A 206 30.94 -18.92 30.47
CA GLU A 206 30.98 -17.88 31.49
C GLU A 206 29.71 -17.87 32.35
N PRO A 207 29.72 -17.21 33.52
CA PRO A 207 28.50 -16.93 34.28
C PRO A 207 27.49 -16.10 33.47
N HIS A 208 26.24 -16.08 33.90
CA HIS A 208 25.20 -15.27 33.30
C HIS A 208 25.65 -13.79 33.18
N GLY A 209 25.64 -13.26 31.95
CA GLY A 209 26.12 -11.91 31.64
C GLY A 209 27.57 -11.82 31.14
N GLY A 210 28.30 -12.94 31.07
CA GLY A 210 29.68 -13.01 30.56
C GLY A 210 30.76 -12.93 31.64
N ALA A 211 32.01 -12.84 31.20
CA ALA A 211 33.18 -12.79 32.07
C ALA A 211 33.29 -11.45 32.84
N PRO A 212 33.23 -11.45 34.19
CA PRO A 212 33.18 -10.22 34.98
C PRO A 212 34.43 -9.33 34.88
N ALA A 213 35.59 -9.93 34.61
CA ALA A 213 36.88 -9.24 34.57
C ALA A 213 37.38 -8.93 33.15
N GLY A 214 36.57 -9.19 32.12
CA GLY A 214 36.97 -9.03 30.71
C GLY A 214 38.06 -10.00 30.26
N GLN A 215 38.19 -11.13 30.96
CA GLN A 215 39.06 -12.26 30.62
C GLN A 215 38.30 -13.56 30.86
N PRO A 216 38.52 -14.63 30.08
CA PRO A 216 37.82 -15.90 30.27
C PRO A 216 37.96 -16.41 31.71
N THR A 217 36.84 -16.64 32.40
CA THR A 217 36.83 -17.17 33.78
C THR A 217 36.41 -18.63 33.84
N GLY A 218 35.70 -19.11 32.82
CA GLY A 218 35.26 -20.49 32.74
C GLY A 218 36.09 -21.38 31.81
N PRO A 219 35.69 -22.66 31.65
CA PRO A 219 36.38 -23.59 30.77
C PRO A 219 36.25 -23.16 29.31
N ILE A 220 37.36 -23.25 28.57
CA ILE A 220 37.38 -23.08 27.11
C ILE A 220 36.89 -24.39 26.49
N ILE A 221 35.79 -24.34 25.75
CA ILE A 221 35.17 -25.51 25.12
C ILE A 221 35.71 -25.78 23.73
N ASP A 222 36.14 -24.73 23.02
CA ASP A 222 36.73 -24.86 21.70
C ASP A 222 37.64 -23.67 21.39
N HIS A 223 38.59 -23.89 20.48
CA HIS A 223 39.46 -22.85 19.94
C HIS A 223 39.86 -23.19 18.50
N GLY A 224 40.03 -22.17 17.68
CA GLY A 224 40.39 -22.38 16.28
C GLY A 224 40.44 -21.09 15.49
N ARG A 225 40.42 -21.20 14.17
CA ARG A 225 40.42 -20.04 13.27
C ARG A 225 39.22 -20.08 12.35
N LEU A 226 38.82 -18.91 11.89
CA LEU A 226 37.89 -18.79 10.79
C LEU A 226 38.47 -19.47 9.55
N THR A 227 37.70 -20.41 8.99
CA THR A 227 38.09 -21.15 7.80
C THR A 227 37.33 -20.58 6.61
N PRO A 228 38.00 -20.12 5.53
CA PRO A 228 37.32 -19.55 4.38
C PRO A 228 36.43 -20.58 3.67
N VAL A 229 35.19 -20.19 3.40
CA VAL A 229 34.21 -20.94 2.62
C VAL A 229 34.49 -20.70 1.15
N ARG A 230 35.17 -21.63 0.46
CA ARG A 230 35.34 -21.55 -1.00
C ARG A 230 33.98 -21.71 -1.69
N GLY A 231 33.38 -20.61 -2.12
CA GLY A 231 32.20 -20.63 -3.00
C GLY A 231 32.55 -21.19 -4.38
N SER A 232 32.04 -22.36 -4.74
CA SER A 232 31.96 -22.79 -6.13
C SER A 232 30.92 -21.94 -6.85
N THR A 233 31.35 -20.90 -7.56
CA THR A 233 30.48 -20.11 -8.42
C THR A 233 30.18 -20.91 -9.69
N ILE A 234 28.99 -21.52 -9.76
CA ILE A 234 28.39 -21.88 -11.04
C ILE A 234 27.61 -20.65 -11.49
N SER A 235 28.17 -19.92 -12.46
CA SER A 235 27.44 -18.93 -13.23
C SER A 235 26.56 -19.66 -14.24
N LEU A 236 25.25 -19.42 -14.18
CA LEU A 236 24.29 -19.68 -15.26
C LEU A 236 23.46 -18.41 -15.48
#